data_AF-A0A2W2AYY0-F1
#
_entry.id   AF-A0A2W2AYY0-F1
#
_cell.length_a   1.000
_cell.length_b   1.000
_cell.length_c   1.000
_cell.angle_alpha   90.00
_cell.angle_beta   90.00
_cell.angle_gamma   90.00
#
_symmetry.space_group_name_H-M   'P 1'
#
loop_
_entity.id
_entity.type
_entity.pdbx_description
1 polymer ?
#
loop_
_entity_poly.entity_id
_entity_poly.type
_entity_poly.pdbx_seq_one_letter_code
_entity_poly.pdbx_strand_id
1 'polypeptide(L)' 'MNKGQFRVPKRTQKDYSLAFKLQLVDEIEKGALSQSEAQLKYGIQGNSTILIWLRKHGILDWNSKQTM' A
#
# COMPACT_ATOMS: atom_id res chain seq x y z
N MET A 1 12.86 23.05 -16.40
CA MET A 1 11.76 22.19 -16.90
C MET A 1 10.65 22.12 -15.86
N ASN A 2 9.47 22.66 -16.16
CA ASN A 2 8.29 22.53 -15.29
C ASN A 2 7.75 21.11 -15.41
N LYS A 3 8.06 20.24 -14.43
CA LYS A 3 7.42 18.93 -14.32
C LYS A 3 5.94 19.19 -14.02
N GLY A 4 5.11 19.08 -15.05
CA GLY A 4 3.66 19.21 -14.97
C GLY A 4 3.15 18.37 -13.81
N GLN A 5 2.66 19.04 -12.77
CA GLN A 5 1.95 18.41 -11.69
C GLN A 5 0.64 17.91 -12.27
N PHE A 6 0.61 16.66 -12.74
CA PHE A 6 -0.63 15.94 -12.95
C PHE A 6 -1.34 15.97 -11.59
N ARG A 7 -2.32 16.86 -11.46
CA ARG A 7 -3.19 16.94 -10.29
C ARG A 7 -3.99 15.65 -10.27
N VAL A 8 -3.43 14.61 -9.65
CA VAL A 8 -4.16 13.37 -9.40
C VAL A 8 -5.41 13.79 -8.63
N PRO A 9 -6.62 13.60 -9.18
CA PRO A 9 -7.84 13.96 -8.49
C PRO A 9 -7.80 13.29 -7.12
N LYS A 10 -7.88 14.11 -6.06
CA LYS A 10 -7.91 13.63 -4.68
C LYS A 10 -9.19 12.81 -4.56
N ARG A 11 -9.08 11.47 -4.52
CA ARG A 11 -10.27 10.65 -4.28
C ARG A 11 -10.62 10.84 -2.81
N THR A 12 -11.91 10.86 -2.52
CA THR A 12 -12.44 11.06 -1.18
C THR A 12 -11.86 10.03 -0.20
N GLN A 13 -11.81 10.40 1.09
CA GLN A 13 -11.33 9.53 2.15
C GLN A 13 -12.10 8.20 2.09
N LYS A 14 -11.39 7.11 1.81
CA LYS A 14 -11.95 5.76 1.84
C LYS A 14 -11.63 5.14 3.18
N ASP A 15 -12.67 4.81 3.94
CA ASP A 15 -12.53 4.00 5.14
C ASP A 15 -12.33 2.54 4.75
N TYR A 16 -11.08 2.12 4.75
CA TYR A 16 -10.73 0.71 4.61
C TYR A 16 -10.95 0.01 5.96
N SER A 17 -11.86 -0.95 5.97
CA SER A 17 -12.13 -1.78 7.15
C SER A 17 -10.86 -2.54 7.59
N LEU A 18 -10.77 -2.87 8.87
CA LEU A 18 -9.65 -3.65 9.39
C LEU A 18 -9.53 -5.00 8.67
N ALA A 19 -10.65 -5.70 8.46
CA ALA A 19 -10.70 -6.96 7.75
C ALA A 19 -10.11 -6.86 6.33
N PHE A 20 -10.46 -5.80 5.59
CA PHE A 20 -9.90 -5.55 4.26
C PHE A 20 -8.39 -5.37 4.31
N LYS A 21 -7.87 -4.59 5.26
CA LYS A 21 -6.42 -4.36 5.40
C LYS A 21 -5.68 -5.66 5.68
N LEU A 22 -6.23 -6.51 6.55
CA LEU A 22 -5.64 -7.80 6.89
C LEU A 22 -5.63 -8.75 5.68
N GLN A 23 -6.76 -8.86 4.96
CA GLN A 23 -6.82 -9.68 3.75
C GLN A 23 -5.82 -9.21 2.69
N LEU A 24 -5.73 -7.90 2.45
CA LEU A 24 -4.81 -7.36 1.46
C LEU A 24 -3.34 -7.64 1.84
N VAL A 25 -2.99 -7.49 3.12
CA VAL A 25 -1.64 -7.79 3.63
C VAL A 25 -1.32 -9.27 3.44
N ASP A 26 -2.24 -10.17 3.81
CA ASP A 26 -2.07 -11.61 3.65
C ASP A 26 -1.91 -12.04 2.18
N GLU A 27 -2.70 -11.47 1.25
CA GLU A 27 -2.57 -11.71 -0.20
C GLU A 27 -1.20 -11.27 -0.74
N ILE A 28 -0.69 -10.13 -0.24
CA ILE A 28 0.61 -9.60 -0.66
C ILE A 28 1.76 -10.43 -0.07
N GLU A 29 1.67 -10.82 1.20
CA GLU A 29 2.70 -11.64 1.85
C GLU A 29 2.78 -13.06 1.26
N LYS A 30 1.66 -13.61 0.82
CA LYS A 30 1.60 -14.89 0.08
C LYS A 30 2.10 -14.78 -1.36
N GLY A 31 2.39 -13.58 -1.86
CA GLY A 31 2.80 -13.34 -3.24
C GLY A 31 1.67 -13.50 -4.26
N ALA A 32 0.41 -13.57 -3.82
CA ALA A 32 -0.75 -13.67 -4.70
C ALA A 32 -1.08 -12.34 -5.39
N LEU A 33 -0.62 -11.22 -4.83
CA LEU A 33 -0.86 -9.89 -5.34
C LEU A 33 0.35 -8.98 -5.07
N SER A 34 0.82 -8.23 -6.06
CA SER A 34 1.85 -7.21 -5.80
C SER A 34 1.24 -5.92 -5.24
N GLN A 35 2.07 -5.11 -4.58
CA GLN A 35 1.63 -3.80 -4.03
C GLN A 35 1.07 -2.89 -5.14
N SER A 36 1.70 -2.87 -6.32
CA SER A 36 1.26 -2.05 -7.45
C SER A 36 -0.06 -2.54 -8.03
N GLU A 37 -0.25 -3.86 -8.13
CA GLU A 37 -1.53 -4.43 -8.57
C GLU A 37 -2.64 -4.17 -7.54
N ALA A 38 -2.36 -4.30 -6.25
CA ALA A 38 -3.29 -3.96 -5.17
C ALA A 38 -3.74 -2.50 -5.24
N GLN A 39 -2.83 -1.57 -5.52
CA GLN A 39 -3.14 -0.15 -5.71
C GLN A 39 -4.10 0.08 -6.87
N LEU A 40 -3.83 -0.55 -8.01
CA LEU A 40 -4.67 -0.41 -9.20
C LEU A 40 -6.04 -1.06 -8.99
N LYS A 41 -6.06 -2.29 -8.47
CA LYS A 41 -7.26 -3.11 -8.28
C LYS A 41 -8.25 -2.48 -7.29
N TYR A 42 -7.76 -2.03 -6.13
CA TYR A 42 -8.61 -1.47 -5.08
C TYR A 42 -8.67 0.06 -5.09
N GLY A 43 -7.92 0.70 -6.00
CA GLY A 43 -7.84 2.14 -6.14
C GLY A 43 -7.23 2.81 -4.91
N ILE A 44 -6.26 2.15 -4.26
CA ILE A 44 -5.55 2.66 -3.09
C ILE A 44 -4.59 3.74 -3.56
N GLN A 45 -4.82 4.97 -3.11
CA GLN A 45 -3.94 6.09 -3.42
C GLN A 45 -2.78 6.15 -2.44
N GLY A 46 -1.59 6.49 -2.96
CA GLY A 46 -0.38 6.65 -2.18
C GLY A 46 0.48 5.39 -2.14
N ASN A 47 1.75 5.55 -2.52
CA ASN A 47 2.74 4.47 -2.53
C ASN A 47 3.02 3.91 -1.14
N SER A 48 2.84 4.72 -0.10
CA SER A 48 3.08 4.34 1.29
C SER A 48 1.89 3.69 1.99
N THR A 49 0.66 3.79 1.46
CA THR A 49 -0.53 3.31 2.18
C THR A 49 -0.48 1.80 2.45
N ILE A 50 -0.15 1.03 1.43
CA ILE A 50 -0.01 -0.43 1.55
C ILE A 50 1.22 -0.78 2.39
N LEU A 51 2.34 -0.05 2.23
CA LEU A 51 3.54 -0.24 3.05
C LEU A 51 3.27 -0.01 4.55
N ILE A 52 2.44 0.98 4.89
CA ILE A 52 2.03 1.24 6.27
C ILE A 52 1.21 0.07 6.81
N TRP A 53 0.30 -0.51 6.01
CA TRP A 53 -0.47 -1.67 6.44
C TRP A 53 0.41 -2.91 6.60
N LEU A 54 1.32 -3.16 5.65
CA LEU A 54 2.30 -4.24 5.76
C LEU A 54 3.18 -4.11 7.00
N ARG A 55 3.62 -2.90 7.36
CA ARG A 55 4.40 -2.68 8.58
C ARG A 55 3.61 -2.85 9.87
N LYS A 56 2.31 -2.53 9.84
CA LYS A 56 1.45 -2.56 11.03
C LYS A 56 0.83 -3.94 11.26
N HIS A 57 0.55 -4.67 10.19
CA HIS A 57 -0.24 -5.88 10.20
C HIS A 57 0.46 -7.09 9.57
N GLY A 58 1.58 -6.87 8.86
CA GLY A 58 2.37 -7.94 8.29
C GLY A 58 3.27 -8.60 9.34
N ILE A 59 3.72 -9.80 9.00
CA ILE A 59 4.49 -10.70 9.85
C ILE A 59 5.98 -10.61 9.48
N LEU A 60 6.28 -10.16 8.26
CA LEU A 60 7.64 -9.82 7.84
C LEU A 60 8.16 -8.69 8.74
N ASP A 61 9.19 -8.98 9.51
CA ASP A 61 9.85 -7.99 10.36
C ASP A 61 10.65 -7.03 9.46
N TRP A 62 9.97 -6.01 8.88
CA TRP A 62 10.57 -5.03 7.97
C TRP A 62 11.56 -4.06 8.66
N ASN A 63 11.98 -4.38 9.89
CA ASN A 63 12.96 -3.62 10.66
C ASN A 63 14.42 -3.92 10.27
N SER A 64 14.66 -4.59 9.14
CA SER A 64 15.98 -4.67 8.51
C SER A 64 16.33 -3.28 7.94
N LYS A 65 16.79 -2.43 8.86
CA LYS A 65 17.46 -1.17 8.57
C LYS A 65 18.48 -1.44 7.46
N GLN A 66 18.36 -0.69 6.37
CA GLN A 66 19.49 -0.47 5.48
C GLN A 66 20.61 0.12 6.34
N THR A 67 21.55 -0.71 6.74
CA THR A 67 22.84 -0.32 7.26
C THR A 67 23.83 -1.21 6.58
N MET A 68 24.29 -0.75 5.42
CA MET A 68 25.69 -0.45 5.10
C MET A 68 25.74 0.14 3.69
#